data_AF-A0AAJ1JRS4-F1
#
_entry.id   AF-A0AAJ1JRS4-F1
#
_cell.length_a   1.000
_cell.length_b   1.000
_cell.length_c   1.000
_cell.angle_alpha   90.00
_cell.angle_beta   90.00
_cell.angle_gamma   90.00
#
_symmetry.space_group_name_H-M   'P 1'
#
loop_
_entity.id
_entity.type
_entity.pdbx_description
1 polymer ?
#
loop_
_entity_poly.entity_id
_entity_poly.type
_entity_poly.pdbx_seq_one_letter_code
_entity_poly.pdbx_strand_id
1 'polypeptide(L)'
;MTTTVYDCDNKLAACDTRWSANLNIGGDDYIIHVDDTGFNKIVSRKGGIIICAGDGKTIEKIKKWWSEDILVADDMPDLEEAGKFSVGLLMIASNGVIVHDSGLKQVLYDYEKDHKHAIFLGSGAKSAANFFIKCGCAKSSVKGAESLDPWSGGEVKFIDLNTLENNLDDENLNYNSILTSMADRGEIMKANDIYIANSSSVETMKLSDHPQADEIKSILANGSVKAYSPVGGDRAEWTKEENEQIKIAAAKIASMEMLMNN
;
A
#
# COMPACT_ATOMS: atom_id res chain seq x y z
N MET A 1 8.39 -4.07 1.29
CA MET A 1 7.51 -5.24 1.27
C MET A 1 6.27 -4.81 2.05
N THR A 2 5.09 -4.73 1.46
CA THR A 2 3.92 -4.10 2.11
C THR A 2 2.86 -5.15 2.42
N THR A 3 2.02 -4.89 3.42
CA THR A 3 0.86 -5.72 3.71
C THR A 3 -0.42 -4.88 3.74
N THR A 4 -1.36 -5.23 2.88
CA THR A 4 -2.74 -4.74 2.95
C THR A 4 -3.71 -5.92 2.97
N VAL A 5 -4.83 -5.76 3.65
CA VAL A 5 -5.89 -6.76 3.77
C VAL A 5 -7.23 -6.05 3.61
N TYR A 6 -8.11 -6.61 2.78
CA TYR A 6 -9.53 -6.33 2.82
C TYR A 6 -10.28 -7.60 3.23
N ASP A 7 -10.92 -7.56 4.38
CA ASP A 7 -11.84 -8.58 4.87
C ASP A 7 -13.21 -8.31 4.28
N CYS A 8 -13.64 -9.17 3.36
CA CYS A 8 -14.91 -9.02 2.64
C CYS A 8 -16.12 -9.38 3.52
N ASP A 9 -15.93 -10.22 4.54
CA ASP A 9 -17.01 -10.65 5.44
C ASP A 9 -17.36 -9.52 6.41
N ASN A 10 -16.33 -8.90 7.00
CA ASN A 10 -16.49 -7.83 7.97
C ASN A 10 -16.41 -6.43 7.36
N LYS A 11 -16.12 -6.32 6.05
CA LYS A 11 -15.94 -5.07 5.30
C LYS A 11 -14.90 -4.15 5.97
N LEU A 12 -13.80 -4.75 6.39
CA LEU A 12 -12.73 -4.06 7.11
C LEU A 12 -11.46 -4.08 6.27
N ALA A 13 -10.91 -2.91 5.98
CA ALA A 13 -9.60 -2.77 5.36
C ALA A 13 -8.54 -2.49 6.44
N ALA A 14 -7.36 -3.08 6.29
CA ALA A 14 -6.22 -2.82 7.15
C ALA A 14 -4.90 -2.83 6.35
N CYS A 15 -3.93 -2.02 6.76
CA CYS A 15 -2.59 -2.01 6.17
C CYS A 15 -1.50 -1.62 7.17
N ASP A 16 -0.26 -1.97 6.83
CA ASP A 16 0.93 -1.46 7.50
C ASP A 16 1.26 -0.02 7.05
N THR A 17 2.13 0.69 7.75
CA THR A 17 2.54 2.07 7.41
C THR A 17 3.94 2.16 6.80
N ARG A 18 4.68 1.06 6.74
CA ARG A 18 6.06 1.05 6.23
C ARG A 18 6.13 1.39 4.75
N TRP A 19 7.08 2.26 4.43
CA TRP A 19 7.55 2.56 3.08
C TRP A 19 9.03 2.24 2.98
N SER A 20 9.49 1.82 1.80
CA SER A 20 10.89 1.42 1.64
C SER A 20 11.47 1.87 0.31
N ALA A 21 12.79 1.90 0.21
CA ALA A 21 13.50 2.11 -1.04
C ALA A 21 14.77 1.24 -1.09
N ASN A 22 15.14 0.81 -2.29
CA ASN A 22 16.40 0.08 -2.48
C ASN A 22 17.50 1.08 -2.79
N LEU A 23 18.67 0.86 -2.21
CA LEU A 23 19.87 1.65 -2.41
C LEU A 23 21.00 0.73 -2.84
N ASN A 24 21.86 1.17 -3.75
CA ASN A 24 23.14 0.53 -3.99
C ASN A 24 24.22 1.55 -3.63
N ILE A 25 25.05 1.22 -2.64
CA ILE A 25 26.02 2.14 -2.05
C ILE A 25 27.35 1.41 -1.95
N GLY A 26 28.38 1.92 -2.63
CA GLY A 26 29.70 1.30 -2.62
C GLY A 26 29.72 -0.14 -3.17
N GLY A 27 28.72 -0.53 -3.98
CA GLY A 27 28.55 -1.88 -4.52
C GLY A 27 27.74 -2.84 -3.64
N ASP A 28 27.35 -2.42 -2.44
CA ASP A 28 26.46 -3.18 -1.56
C ASP A 28 25.01 -2.75 -1.74
N ASP A 29 24.08 -3.71 -1.76
CA ASP A 29 22.65 -3.44 -1.77
C ASP A 29 22.12 -3.24 -0.35
N TYR A 30 21.30 -2.19 -0.18
CA TYR A 30 20.63 -1.85 1.07
C TYR A 30 19.15 -1.60 0.83
N ILE A 31 18.39 -1.77 1.90
CA ILE A 31 17.01 -1.32 1.99
C ILE A 31 16.97 -0.23 3.06
N ILE A 32 16.45 0.93 2.70
CA ILE A 32 16.02 1.94 3.67
C ILE A 32 14.51 1.86 3.83
N HIS A 33 14.03 1.95 5.06
CA HIS A 33 12.60 2.01 5.35
C HIS A 33 12.26 3.05 6.40
N VAL A 34 10.98 3.43 6.44
CA VAL A 34 10.41 4.29 7.46
C VAL A 34 8.95 3.92 7.69
N ASP A 35 8.52 4.01 8.94
CA ASP A 35 7.16 3.75 9.37
C ASP A 35 6.41 5.06 9.65
N ASP A 36 5.08 4.99 9.67
CA ASP A 36 4.20 6.04 10.20
C ASP A 36 4.44 7.43 9.57
N THR A 37 4.51 7.48 8.24
CA THR A 37 4.74 8.73 7.47
C THR A 37 3.49 9.60 7.30
N GLY A 38 2.32 9.08 7.64
CA GLY A 38 1.01 9.65 7.31
C GLY A 38 0.61 9.44 5.84
N PHE A 39 1.53 9.06 4.95
CA PHE A 39 1.18 8.67 3.58
C PHE A 39 0.60 7.25 3.61
N ASN A 40 -0.68 7.14 3.98
CA ASN A 40 -1.33 5.85 4.18
C ASN A 40 -1.62 5.17 2.83
N LYS A 41 -1.80 3.85 2.91
CA LYS A 41 -2.11 2.98 1.78
C LYS A 41 -3.61 2.79 1.57
N ILE A 42 -4.42 3.27 2.51
CA ILE A 42 -5.88 3.30 2.46
C ILE A 42 -6.29 4.77 2.41
N VAL A 43 -7.17 5.14 1.49
CA VAL A 43 -7.81 6.46 1.48
C VAL A 43 -9.31 6.27 1.39
N SER A 44 -10.05 7.00 2.21
CA SER A 44 -11.51 6.95 2.25
C SER A 44 -12.15 8.21 1.69
N ARG A 45 -13.34 8.04 1.13
CA ARG A 45 -14.32 9.07 0.84
C ARG A 45 -15.72 8.52 1.12
N LYS A 46 -16.77 9.35 1.05
CA LYS A 46 -18.12 8.93 1.41
C LYS A 46 -18.59 7.69 0.64
N GLY A 47 -18.22 7.59 -0.62
CA GLY A 47 -18.69 6.55 -1.54
C GLY A 47 -17.91 5.25 -1.45
N GLY A 48 -16.80 5.21 -0.71
CA GLY A 48 -15.95 4.04 -0.64
C GLY A 48 -14.50 4.35 -0.25
N ILE A 49 -13.65 3.35 -0.44
CA ILE A 49 -12.23 3.40 -0.15
C ILE A 49 -11.41 2.92 -1.34
N ILE A 50 -10.16 3.37 -1.39
CA ILE A 50 -9.11 2.76 -2.19
C ILE A 50 -8.03 2.16 -1.29
N ILE A 51 -7.46 1.05 -1.75
CA ILE A 51 -6.29 0.41 -1.13
C ILE A 51 -5.21 0.27 -2.20
N CYS A 52 -4.03 0.79 -1.90
CA CYS A 52 -2.92 0.85 -2.85
C CYS A 52 -1.66 0.16 -2.32
N ALA A 53 -0.96 -0.57 -3.17
CA ALA A 53 0.41 -1.02 -2.94
C ALA A 53 1.21 -0.81 -4.23
N GLY A 54 2.42 -0.27 -4.18
CA GLY A 54 3.23 -0.06 -5.38
C GLY A 54 4.12 1.18 -5.36
N ASP A 55 4.32 1.74 -6.54
CA ASP A 55 5.07 2.99 -6.72
C ASP A 55 4.39 4.17 -6.01
N GLY A 56 5.13 4.86 -5.13
CA GLY A 56 4.56 5.92 -4.30
C GLY A 56 4.14 7.18 -5.08
N LYS A 57 4.76 7.49 -6.22
CA LYS A 57 4.36 8.65 -7.05
C LYS A 57 3.07 8.36 -7.80
N THR A 58 2.93 7.16 -8.36
CA THR A 58 1.65 6.75 -8.97
C THR A 58 0.54 6.72 -7.91
N ILE A 59 0.83 6.21 -6.70
CA ILE A 59 -0.13 6.24 -5.59
C ILE A 59 -0.50 7.67 -5.20
N GLU A 60 0.45 8.60 -5.15
CA GLU A 60 0.15 10.02 -4.90
C GLU A 60 -0.84 10.58 -5.93
N LYS A 61 -0.62 10.32 -7.22
CA LYS A 61 -1.54 10.77 -8.29
C LYS A 61 -2.95 10.23 -8.06
N ILE A 62 -3.07 8.92 -7.79
CA ILE A 62 -4.36 8.27 -7.51
C ILE A 62 -5.03 8.91 -6.30
N LYS A 63 -4.30 9.07 -5.19
CA LYS A 63 -4.85 9.60 -3.94
C LYS A 63 -5.30 11.06 -4.07
N LYS A 64 -4.55 11.90 -4.79
CA LYS A 64 -4.94 13.30 -5.06
C LYS A 64 -6.24 13.36 -5.85
N TRP A 65 -6.31 12.66 -6.98
CA TRP A 65 -7.54 12.55 -7.78
C TRP A 65 -8.71 12.00 -6.97
N TRP A 66 -8.46 10.96 -6.17
CA TRP A 66 -9.47 10.35 -5.30
C TRP A 66 -9.98 11.28 -4.20
N SER A 67 -9.17 12.25 -3.76
CA SER A 67 -9.49 13.14 -2.65
C SER A 67 -10.06 14.49 -3.09
N GLU A 68 -10.26 14.70 -4.39
CA GLU A 68 -10.94 15.88 -4.91
C GLU A 68 -12.38 15.96 -4.35
N ASP A 69 -12.84 17.19 -4.10
CA ASP A 69 -14.17 17.49 -3.56
C ASP A 69 -15.27 16.79 -4.37
N ILE A 70 -15.10 16.77 -5.69
CA ILE A 70 -15.95 16.06 -6.64
C ILE A 70 -15.09 15.04 -7.37
N LEU A 71 -15.42 13.75 -7.22
CA LEU A 71 -14.77 12.69 -7.99
C LEU A 71 -15.28 12.71 -9.43
N VAL A 72 -14.47 13.25 -10.34
CA VAL A 72 -14.72 13.18 -11.78
C VAL A 72 -13.90 12.04 -12.36
N ALA A 73 -14.59 11.00 -12.83
CA ALA A 73 -13.94 9.79 -13.36
C ALA A 73 -13.01 10.10 -14.54
N ASP A 74 -13.44 10.98 -15.44
CA ASP A 74 -12.68 11.33 -16.64
C ASP A 74 -11.43 12.17 -16.38
N ASP A 75 -11.34 12.78 -15.19
CA ASP A 75 -10.16 13.55 -14.74
C ASP A 75 -9.07 12.66 -14.13
N MET A 76 -9.21 11.33 -14.23
CA MET A 76 -8.20 10.40 -13.74
C MET A 76 -6.84 10.72 -14.37
N PRO A 77 -5.78 10.93 -13.56
CA PRO A 77 -4.48 11.31 -14.08
C PRO A 77 -3.84 10.17 -14.86
N ASP A 78 -2.83 10.49 -15.67
CA ASP A 78 -2.01 9.45 -16.27
C ASP A 78 -1.22 8.70 -15.19
N LEU A 79 -1.56 7.42 -15.02
CA LEU A 79 -0.99 6.53 -14.02
C LEU A 79 0.23 5.77 -14.55
N GLU A 80 0.50 5.86 -15.86
CA GLU A 80 1.65 5.23 -16.49
C GLU A 80 2.94 5.95 -16.08
N GLU A 81 3.99 5.19 -15.76
CA GLU A 81 5.33 5.74 -15.59
C GLU A 81 6.35 4.90 -16.35
N ALA A 82 7.01 5.51 -17.34
CA ALA A 82 8.01 4.86 -18.19
C ALA A 82 7.52 3.55 -18.85
N GLY A 83 6.28 3.53 -19.36
CA GLY A 83 5.73 2.35 -20.04
C GLY A 83 5.15 1.30 -19.11
N LYS A 84 5.11 1.54 -17.79
CA LYS A 84 4.75 0.52 -16.80
C LYS A 84 3.80 1.04 -15.75
N PHE A 85 2.85 0.19 -15.39
CA PHE A 85 2.02 0.35 -14.19
C PHE A 85 2.56 -0.56 -13.11
N SER A 86 2.79 -0.01 -11.92
CA SER A 86 3.50 -0.72 -10.84
C SER A 86 2.72 -0.67 -9.52
N VAL A 87 1.39 -0.52 -9.59
CA VAL A 87 0.49 -0.38 -8.45
C VAL A 87 -0.57 -1.47 -8.48
N GLY A 88 -0.81 -2.13 -7.36
CA GLY A 88 -2.03 -2.86 -7.08
C GLY A 88 -3.06 -1.91 -6.47
N LEU A 89 -4.28 -1.92 -7.00
CA LEU A 89 -5.37 -1.04 -6.59
C LEU A 89 -6.63 -1.86 -6.35
N LEU A 90 -7.18 -1.75 -5.14
CA LEU A 90 -8.57 -2.12 -4.86
C LEU A 90 -9.41 -0.85 -4.74
N MET A 91 -10.57 -0.85 -5.37
CA MET A 91 -11.61 0.15 -5.12
C MET A 91 -12.83 -0.56 -4.56
N ILE A 92 -13.26 -0.14 -3.38
CA ILE A 92 -14.34 -0.77 -2.62
C ILE A 92 -15.39 0.28 -2.34
N ALA A 93 -16.62 0.04 -2.78
CA ALA A 93 -17.75 0.91 -2.51
C ALA A 93 -18.11 0.92 -1.01
N SER A 94 -18.80 1.96 -0.55
CA SER A 94 -19.21 2.12 0.86
C SER A 94 -20.07 0.97 1.40
N ASN A 95 -20.75 0.24 0.52
CA ASN A 95 -21.50 -0.97 0.89
C ASN A 95 -20.62 -2.23 1.05
N GLY A 96 -19.31 -2.12 0.81
CA GLY A 96 -18.33 -3.21 0.87
C GLY A 96 -18.13 -3.97 -0.45
N VAL A 97 -18.82 -3.59 -1.53
CA VAL A 97 -18.65 -4.24 -2.84
C VAL A 97 -17.36 -3.76 -3.49
N ILE A 98 -16.49 -4.71 -3.85
CA ILE A 98 -15.32 -4.42 -4.68
C ILE A 98 -15.80 -4.05 -6.08
N VAL A 99 -15.51 -2.83 -6.51
CA VAL A 99 -15.93 -2.31 -7.83
C VAL A 99 -14.79 -2.29 -8.84
N HIS A 100 -13.54 -2.39 -8.38
CA HIS A 100 -12.36 -2.56 -9.21
C HIS A 100 -11.25 -3.25 -8.44
N ASP A 101 -10.44 -4.03 -9.15
CA ASP A 101 -9.43 -4.91 -8.56
C ASP A 101 -8.29 -5.21 -9.53
N SER A 102 -7.16 -4.52 -9.37
CA SER A 102 -6.00 -4.61 -10.26
C SER A 102 -4.70 -4.93 -9.52
N GLY A 103 -3.73 -5.46 -10.28
CA GLY A 103 -2.44 -5.92 -9.75
C GLY A 103 -2.47 -7.31 -9.11
N LEU A 104 -1.27 -7.76 -8.71
CA LEU A 104 -1.10 -9.05 -8.05
C LEU A 104 -1.64 -9.02 -6.63
N LYS A 105 -2.36 -10.08 -6.27
CA LYS A 105 -3.05 -10.22 -5.00
C LYS A 105 -3.16 -11.69 -4.62
N GLN A 106 -3.19 -11.94 -3.31
CA GLN A 106 -3.66 -13.21 -2.78
C GLN A 106 -5.14 -13.06 -2.44
N VAL A 107 -5.95 -14.06 -2.77
CA VAL A 107 -7.37 -14.10 -2.43
C VAL A 107 -7.64 -15.35 -1.62
N LEU A 108 -8.40 -15.21 -0.53
CA LEU A 108 -9.00 -16.34 0.19
C LEU A 108 -10.43 -16.50 -0.33
N TYR A 109 -10.71 -17.61 -1.00
CA TYR A 109 -11.96 -17.85 -1.72
C TYR A 109 -12.69 -19.08 -1.18
N ASP A 110 -14.00 -18.95 -0.98
CA ASP A 110 -14.93 -20.05 -0.77
C ASP A 110 -15.56 -20.41 -2.12
N TYR A 111 -15.09 -21.51 -2.71
CA TYR A 111 -15.58 -22.00 -4.00
C TYR A 111 -16.99 -22.59 -3.92
N GLU A 112 -17.46 -23.00 -2.74
CA GLU A 112 -18.81 -23.54 -2.58
C GLU A 112 -19.86 -22.43 -2.59
N LYS A 113 -19.51 -21.28 -2.02
CA LYS A 113 -20.39 -20.10 -1.95
C LYS A 113 -20.15 -19.05 -3.03
N ASP A 114 -19.15 -19.28 -3.89
CA ASP A 114 -18.68 -18.30 -4.88
C ASP A 114 -18.37 -16.94 -4.23
N HIS A 115 -17.65 -16.97 -3.10
CA HIS A 115 -17.48 -15.83 -2.21
C HIS A 115 -16.01 -15.57 -1.88
N LYS A 116 -15.59 -14.31 -1.94
CA LYS A 116 -14.26 -13.88 -1.48
C LYS A 116 -14.35 -13.61 0.02
N HIS A 117 -13.59 -14.32 0.85
CA HIS A 117 -13.47 -14.01 2.28
C HIS A 117 -12.55 -12.82 2.53
N ALA A 118 -11.41 -12.79 1.85
CA ALA A 118 -10.44 -11.71 2.00
C ALA A 118 -9.55 -11.57 0.77
N ILE A 119 -9.07 -10.34 0.55
CA ILE A 119 -8.08 -10.00 -0.49
C ILE A 119 -6.88 -9.37 0.19
N PHE A 120 -5.69 -9.74 -0.27
CA PHE A 120 -4.42 -9.30 0.29
C PHE A 120 -3.55 -8.75 -0.84
N LEU A 121 -3.02 -7.54 -0.68
CA LEU A 121 -2.05 -6.94 -1.62
C LEU A 121 -0.74 -6.63 -0.92
N GLY A 122 0.29 -6.58 -1.75
CA GLY A 122 1.65 -6.35 -1.31
C GLY A 122 2.39 -7.67 -1.08
N SER A 123 3.70 -7.60 -0.99
CA SER A 123 4.58 -8.75 -0.78
C SER A 123 4.33 -9.53 0.52
N GLY A 124 3.75 -8.91 1.55
CA GLY A 124 3.35 -9.60 2.78
C GLY A 124 2.01 -10.34 2.67
N ALA A 125 1.33 -10.25 1.51
CA ALA A 125 0.00 -10.84 1.28
C ALA A 125 -0.09 -12.32 1.62
N LYS A 126 0.91 -13.13 1.26
CA LYS A 126 0.94 -14.57 1.57
C LYS A 126 1.03 -14.83 3.08
N SER A 127 1.88 -14.08 3.78
CA SER A 127 2.03 -14.17 5.23
C SER A 127 0.74 -13.74 5.92
N ALA A 128 0.16 -12.60 5.51
CA ALA A 128 -1.09 -12.09 6.03
C ALA A 128 -2.25 -13.07 5.82
N ALA A 129 -2.36 -13.69 4.64
CA ALA A 129 -3.37 -14.71 4.36
C ALA A 129 -3.24 -15.92 5.30
N ASN A 130 -2.02 -16.40 5.55
CA ASN A 130 -1.77 -17.50 6.49
C ASN A 130 -2.15 -17.14 7.93
N PHE A 131 -1.94 -15.89 8.36
CA PHE A 131 -2.42 -15.42 9.66
C PHE A 131 -3.94 -15.29 9.68
N PHE A 132 -4.54 -14.78 8.61
CA PHE A 132 -5.99 -14.58 8.51
C PHE A 132 -6.75 -15.90 8.62
N ILE A 133 -6.27 -16.96 7.96
CA ILE A 133 -6.86 -18.31 8.08
C ILE A 133 -6.89 -18.80 9.53
N LYS A 134 -5.96 -18.35 10.38
CA LYS A 134 -5.86 -18.77 11.79
C LYS A 134 -6.68 -17.90 12.74
N CYS A 135 -6.72 -16.59 12.52
CA CYS A 135 -7.32 -15.64 13.47
C CYS A 135 -8.63 -14.98 12.98
N GLY A 136 -8.91 -15.00 11.67
CA GLY A 136 -10.07 -14.36 11.06
C GLY A 136 -10.12 -12.83 11.22
N CYS A 137 -9.00 -12.16 11.49
CA CYS A 137 -8.95 -10.73 11.80
C CYS A 137 -7.92 -10.00 10.92
N ALA A 138 -8.38 -9.11 10.04
CA ALA A 138 -7.51 -8.37 9.13
C ALA A 138 -6.41 -7.57 9.86
N LYS A 139 -6.72 -6.89 10.97
CA LYS A 139 -5.73 -6.12 11.74
C LYS A 139 -4.62 -7.03 12.31
N SER A 140 -5.01 -8.15 12.90
CA SER A 140 -4.07 -9.13 13.44
C SER A 140 -3.25 -9.82 12.34
N SER A 141 -3.82 -9.98 11.14
CA SER A 141 -3.12 -10.53 9.98
C SER A 141 -2.03 -9.62 9.46
N VAL A 142 -2.29 -8.30 9.38
CA VAL A 142 -1.25 -7.31 9.07
C VAL A 142 -0.14 -7.40 10.12
N LYS A 143 -0.50 -7.33 11.41
CA LYS A 143 0.48 -7.36 12.49
C LYS A 143 1.32 -8.65 12.52
N GLY A 144 0.69 -9.78 12.23
CA GLY A 144 1.40 -11.06 12.11
C GLY A 144 2.34 -11.10 10.90
N ALA A 145 1.94 -10.51 9.77
CA ALA A 145 2.78 -10.48 8.58
C ALA A 145 4.09 -9.70 8.81
N GLU A 146 4.07 -8.63 9.60
CA GLU A 146 5.26 -7.85 9.96
C GLU A 146 6.39 -8.71 10.57
N SER A 147 6.06 -9.78 11.30
CA SER A 147 7.08 -10.65 11.90
C SER A 147 7.80 -11.54 10.89
N LEU A 148 7.30 -11.65 9.66
CA LEU A 148 7.83 -12.49 8.59
C LEU A 148 8.20 -11.69 7.34
N ASP A 149 7.93 -10.39 7.36
CA ASP A 149 8.12 -9.48 6.24
C ASP A 149 8.93 -8.27 6.73
N PRO A 150 10.26 -8.21 6.47
CA PRO A 150 11.10 -7.14 6.99
C PRO A 150 10.79 -5.74 6.49
N TRP A 151 9.91 -5.60 5.50
CA TRP A 151 9.54 -4.27 5.08
C TRP A 151 8.05 -3.97 5.32
N SER A 152 7.29 -4.85 5.97
CA SER A 152 5.99 -4.49 6.57
C SER A 152 6.25 -4.05 8.00
N GLY A 153 5.61 -2.97 8.46
CA GLY A 153 5.85 -2.46 9.81
C GLY A 153 5.04 -1.22 10.18
N GLY A 154 5.31 -0.74 11.40
CA GLY A 154 4.68 0.43 11.99
C GLY A 154 3.32 0.16 12.64
N GLU A 155 2.50 1.21 12.70
CA GLU A 155 1.10 1.11 13.11
C GLU A 155 0.27 0.34 12.06
N VAL A 156 -0.75 -0.39 12.52
CA VAL A 156 -1.78 -0.94 11.63
C VAL A 156 -2.86 0.11 11.42
N LYS A 157 -2.95 0.65 10.20
CA LYS A 157 -4.05 1.52 9.77
C LYS A 157 -5.24 0.68 9.36
N PHE A 158 -6.45 1.16 9.65
CA PHE A 158 -7.68 0.44 9.29
C PHE A 158 -8.87 1.37 9.05
N ILE A 159 -9.88 0.83 8.38
CA ILE A 159 -11.24 1.39 8.31
C ILE A 159 -12.26 0.26 8.24
N ASP A 160 -13.30 0.36 9.06
CA ASP A 160 -14.49 -0.50 9.03
C ASP A 160 -15.60 0.21 8.25
N LEU A 161 -16.06 -0.37 7.14
CA LEU A 161 -17.09 0.25 6.30
C LEU A 161 -18.51 0.12 6.87
N ASN A 162 -18.75 -0.76 7.84
CA ASN A 162 -20.04 -0.87 8.51
C ASN A 162 -20.21 0.22 9.57
N THR A 163 -19.14 0.52 10.32
CA THR A 163 -19.19 1.45 11.46
C THR A 163 -18.57 2.82 11.17
N LEU A 164 -17.76 2.91 10.11
CA LEU A 164 -16.88 4.05 9.77
C LEU A 164 -15.76 4.31 10.79
N GLU A 165 -15.57 3.40 11.76
CA GLU A 165 -14.45 3.48 12.70
C GLU A 165 -13.12 3.29 11.94
N ASN A 166 -12.17 4.18 12.17
CA ASN A 166 -10.88 4.19 11.50
C ASN A 166 -9.82 4.94 12.33
N ASN A 167 -8.55 4.85 11.93
CA ASN A 167 -7.42 5.60 12.48
C ASN A 167 -6.59 6.29 11.38
N LEU A 168 -7.27 6.83 10.35
CA LEU A 168 -6.67 7.44 9.16
C LEU A 168 -6.52 8.97 9.25
N ASP A 169 -6.61 9.55 10.45
CA ASP A 169 -6.63 11.01 10.67
C ASP A 169 -5.31 11.72 10.32
N ASP A 170 -4.22 10.96 10.15
CA ASP A 170 -2.88 11.45 9.85
C ASP A 170 -2.56 11.50 8.34
N GLU A 171 -3.59 11.38 7.50
CA GLU A 171 -3.43 11.26 6.05
C GLU A 171 -2.62 12.42 5.44
N ASN A 172 -1.57 12.04 4.71
CA ASN A 172 -0.72 12.93 3.95
C ASN A 172 -0.68 12.47 2.49
N LEU A 173 -1.17 13.33 1.58
CA LEU A 173 -1.23 13.02 0.15
C LEU A 173 0.07 13.34 -0.59
N ASN A 174 1.08 13.88 0.09
CA ASN A 174 2.35 14.27 -0.53
C ASN A 174 3.38 13.15 -0.43
N TYR A 175 3.76 12.58 -1.58
CA TYR A 175 4.78 11.52 -1.67
C TYR A 175 6.11 11.92 -1.03
N ASN A 176 6.50 13.19 -1.14
CA ASN A 176 7.77 13.67 -0.59
C ASN A 176 7.83 13.56 0.93
N SER A 177 6.69 13.45 1.63
CA SER A 177 6.65 13.22 3.07
C SER A 177 7.33 11.90 3.46
N ILE A 178 7.25 10.89 2.59
CA ILE A 178 7.94 9.61 2.76
C ILE A 178 9.45 9.83 2.70
N LEU A 179 9.95 10.50 1.65
CA LEU A 179 11.38 10.74 1.45
C LEU A 179 11.97 11.61 2.56
N THR A 180 11.25 12.65 2.98
CA THR A 180 11.63 13.47 4.14
C THR A 180 11.68 12.63 5.42
N SER A 181 10.69 11.77 5.66
CA SER A 181 10.68 10.89 6.83
C SER A 181 11.81 9.87 6.79
N MET A 182 12.12 9.29 5.63
CA MET A 182 13.26 8.39 5.45
C MET A 182 14.60 9.09 5.76
N ALA A 183 14.77 10.33 5.29
CA ALA A 183 15.99 11.09 5.54
C ALA A 183 16.15 11.51 7.01
N ASP A 184 15.04 11.76 7.71
CA ASP A 184 15.04 12.21 9.10
C ASP A 184 15.18 11.05 10.11
N ARG A 185 14.34 10.02 9.96
CA ARG A 185 14.17 8.93 10.94
C ARG A 185 14.16 7.53 10.33
N GLY A 186 14.57 7.40 9.07
CA GLY A 186 14.63 6.11 8.40
C GLY A 186 15.66 5.18 9.05
N GLU A 187 15.43 3.90 8.84
CA GLU A 187 16.33 2.82 9.22
C GLU A 187 16.87 2.14 7.97
N ILE A 188 18.11 1.68 8.03
CA ILE A 188 18.80 1.03 6.93
C ILE A 188 19.24 -0.37 7.35
N MET A 189 19.09 -1.33 6.43
CA MET A 189 19.55 -2.70 6.58
C MET A 189 20.24 -3.15 5.30
N LYS A 190 21.29 -3.96 5.44
CA LYS A 190 21.99 -4.54 4.29
C LYS A 190 21.16 -5.66 3.67
N ALA A 191 20.96 -5.61 2.36
CA ALA A 191 20.22 -6.63 1.61
C ALA A 191 21.13 -7.83 1.31
N ASN A 192 21.62 -8.51 2.34
CA ASN A 192 22.39 -9.75 2.18
C ASN A 192 21.43 -10.92 2.00
N ASP A 193 21.37 -11.48 0.78
CA ASP A 193 20.50 -12.59 0.35
C ASP A 193 19.03 -12.44 0.78
N ILE A 194 18.18 -12.20 -0.20
CA ILE A 194 16.74 -11.88 -0.16
C ILE A 194 15.85 -12.89 0.64
N TYR A 195 16.43 -13.92 1.25
CA TYR A 195 15.79 -14.92 2.11
C TYR A 195 16.25 -14.86 3.55
N ILE A 196 16.01 -13.75 4.24
CA ILE A 196 16.18 -13.71 5.68
C ILE A 196 15.00 -12.98 6.32
N ALA A 197 13.83 -13.63 6.26
CA ALA A 197 12.70 -13.30 7.12
C ALA A 197 12.88 -13.79 8.57
N ASN A 198 14.00 -14.45 8.91
CA ASN A 198 14.18 -15.16 10.19
C ASN A 198 15.62 -15.32 10.70
N SER A 199 16.67 -14.78 10.07
CA SER A 199 17.98 -14.82 10.73
C SER A 199 18.08 -13.67 11.72
N SER A 200 18.59 -14.03 12.89
CA SER A 200 19.16 -13.14 13.88
C SER A 200 20.37 -12.33 13.38
N SER A 201 20.57 -12.17 12.06
CA SER A 201 21.73 -11.53 11.45
C SER A 201 21.40 -10.36 10.50
N VAL A 202 20.13 -9.94 10.38
CA VAL A 202 19.78 -8.67 9.73
C VAL A 202 19.94 -7.56 10.75
N GLU A 203 21.13 -6.98 10.83
CA GLU A 203 21.38 -5.78 11.62
C GLU A 203 20.72 -4.59 10.90
N THR A 204 19.66 -4.06 11.51
CA THR A 204 19.05 -2.78 11.14
C THR A 204 19.66 -1.70 12.01
N MET A 205 19.99 -0.56 11.42
CA MET A 205 20.50 0.61 12.14
C MET A 205 19.78 1.88 11.70
N LYS A 206 19.79 2.90 12.55
CA LYS A 206 19.27 4.22 12.15
C LYS A 206 20.12 4.77 11.02
N LEU A 207 19.47 5.45 10.06
CA LEU A 207 20.19 6.11 8.97
C LEU A 207 21.23 7.10 9.49
N SER A 208 20.93 7.81 10.59
CA SER A 208 21.84 8.77 11.24
C SER A 208 23.18 8.15 11.67
N ASP A 209 23.18 6.84 11.92
CA ASP A 209 24.32 6.13 12.48
C ASP A 209 25.16 5.46 11.36
N HIS A 210 24.66 5.46 10.12
CA HIS A 210 25.34 4.85 8.98
C HIS A 210 26.52 5.71 8.49
N PRO A 211 27.69 5.14 8.18
CA PRO A 211 28.87 5.91 7.75
C PRO A 211 28.66 6.81 6.52
N GLN A 212 27.69 6.45 5.66
CA GLN A 212 27.33 7.18 4.44
C GLN A 212 25.99 7.92 4.56
N ALA A 213 25.56 8.28 5.77
CA ALA A 213 24.28 8.94 6.02
C ALA A 213 24.04 10.17 5.14
N ASP A 214 25.02 11.06 5.01
CA ASP A 214 24.88 12.31 4.24
C ASP A 214 24.71 12.06 2.73
N GLU A 215 25.42 11.06 2.19
CA GLU A 215 25.28 10.63 0.81
C GLU A 215 23.87 10.08 0.55
N ILE A 216 23.39 9.20 1.44
CA ILE A 216 22.04 8.63 1.34
C ILE A 216 20.97 9.72 1.43
N LYS A 217 21.11 10.67 2.37
CA LYS A 217 20.18 11.80 2.49
C LYS A 217 20.15 12.66 1.22
N SER A 218 21.31 12.87 0.60
CA SER A 218 21.41 13.57 -0.68
C SER A 218 20.69 12.82 -1.81
N ILE A 219 20.87 11.49 -1.89
CA ILE A 219 20.19 10.61 -2.84
C ILE A 219 18.65 10.63 -2.65
N LEU A 220 18.18 10.63 -1.41
CA LEU A 220 16.75 10.75 -1.11
C LEU A 220 16.22 12.14 -1.51
N ALA A 221 16.94 13.21 -1.18
CA ALA A 221 16.54 14.59 -1.45
C ALA A 221 16.49 14.92 -2.95
N ASN A 222 17.40 14.36 -3.75
CA ASN A 222 17.47 14.61 -5.18
C ASN A 222 16.53 13.69 -6.01
N GLY A 223 15.84 12.74 -5.37
CA GLY A 223 14.87 11.86 -6.02
C GLY A 223 15.46 10.77 -6.92
N SER A 224 16.77 10.47 -6.80
CA SER A 224 17.42 9.38 -7.56
C SER A 224 16.91 8.00 -7.14
N VAL A 225 16.24 7.94 -5.98
CA VAL A 225 15.65 6.72 -5.43
C VAL A 225 14.15 6.92 -5.27
N LYS A 226 13.39 5.89 -5.62
CA LYS A 226 11.94 5.87 -5.48
C LYS A 226 11.55 5.03 -4.27
N ALA A 227 10.96 5.68 -3.26
CA ALA A 227 10.20 5.01 -2.23
C ALA A 227 8.98 4.30 -2.84
N TYR A 228 8.75 3.07 -2.40
CA TYR A 228 7.72 2.20 -2.91
C TYR A 228 7.23 1.21 -1.85
N SER A 229 6.10 0.60 -2.16
CA SER A 229 5.40 -0.40 -1.40
C SER A 229 5.31 -1.66 -2.28
N PRO A 230 6.15 -2.69 -2.10
CA PRO A 230 6.21 -3.81 -3.04
C PRO A 230 4.90 -4.58 -3.13
N VAL A 231 4.44 -4.78 -4.37
CA VAL A 231 3.19 -5.49 -4.72
C VAL A 231 3.26 -7.02 -4.53
N GLY A 232 4.46 -7.60 -4.44
CA GLY A 232 4.70 -9.04 -4.52
C GLY A 232 4.66 -9.53 -5.98
N GLY A 233 5.56 -10.45 -6.35
CA GLY A 233 5.65 -11.05 -7.69
C GLY A 233 6.04 -10.11 -8.85
N ASP A 234 5.96 -10.62 -10.08
CA ASP A 234 6.24 -9.84 -11.30
C ASP A 234 5.17 -8.76 -11.50
N ARG A 235 5.61 -7.57 -11.90
CA ARG A 235 4.72 -6.41 -12.12
C ARG A 235 3.71 -6.75 -13.21
N ALA A 236 2.43 -6.79 -12.87
CA ALA A 236 1.36 -6.88 -13.86
C ALA A 236 1.30 -5.56 -14.64
N GLU A 237 1.51 -5.62 -15.95
CA GLU A 237 1.34 -4.46 -16.84
C GLU A 237 -0.16 -4.16 -16.95
N TRP A 238 -0.61 -2.99 -16.49
CA TRP A 238 -1.97 -2.55 -16.79
C TRP A 238 -2.09 -2.19 -18.25
N THR A 239 -3.25 -2.47 -18.82
CA THR A 239 -3.57 -2.08 -20.20
C THR A 239 -4.40 -0.79 -20.21
N LYS A 240 -4.61 -0.20 -21.39
CA LYS A 240 -5.50 0.96 -21.52
C LYS A 240 -6.94 0.62 -21.12
N GLU A 241 -7.34 -0.63 -21.31
CA GLU A 241 -8.65 -1.14 -20.87
C GLU A 241 -8.78 -1.08 -19.35
N GLU A 242 -7.70 -1.30 -18.59
CA GLU A 242 -7.69 -1.21 -17.13
C GLU A 242 -8.02 0.20 -16.66
N ASN A 243 -7.44 1.22 -17.31
CA ASN A 243 -7.74 2.62 -17.00
C ASN A 243 -9.24 2.92 -17.18
N GLU A 244 -9.86 2.40 -18.24
CA GLU A 244 -11.30 2.56 -18.46
C GLU A 244 -12.12 1.83 -17.37
N GLN A 245 -11.68 0.67 -16.90
CA GLN A 245 -12.33 0.00 -15.77
C GLN A 245 -12.21 0.79 -14.46
N ILE A 246 -11.07 1.44 -14.20
CA ILE A 246 -10.90 2.32 -13.04
C ILE A 246 -11.88 3.50 -13.12
N LYS A 247 -12.00 4.14 -14.30
CA LYS A 247 -12.96 5.24 -14.50
C LYS A 247 -14.40 4.80 -14.27
N ILE A 248 -14.80 3.64 -14.81
CA ILE A 248 -16.15 3.06 -14.60
C ILE A 248 -16.41 2.85 -13.10
N ALA A 249 -15.43 2.30 -12.38
CA ALA A 249 -15.54 2.09 -10.93
C ALA A 249 -15.62 3.40 -10.14
N ALA A 250 -14.82 4.41 -10.51
CA ALA A 250 -14.87 5.74 -9.92
C ALA A 250 -16.22 6.41 -10.14
N ALA A 251 -16.78 6.33 -11.35
CA ALA A 251 -18.12 6.86 -11.66
C ALA A 251 -19.22 6.19 -10.82
N LYS A 252 -19.10 4.87 -10.58
CA LYS A 252 -20.02 4.14 -9.69
C LYS A 252 -19.91 4.63 -8.24
N ILE A 253 -18.70 4.86 -7.73
CA ILE A 253 -18.48 5.39 -6.38
C ILE A 253 -18.99 6.82 -6.25
N ALA A 254 -18.70 7.70 -7.22
CA ALA A 254 -19.22 9.06 -7.25
C ALA A 254 -20.76 9.10 -7.23
N SER A 255 -21.40 8.19 -7.99
CA SER A 255 -22.86 8.06 -8.02
C SER A 255 -23.44 7.66 -6.65
N MET A 256 -22.75 6.78 -5.90
CA MET A 256 -23.18 6.40 -4.55
C MET A 256 -23.10 7.58 -3.59
N GLU A 257 -22.08 8.44 -3.69
CA GLU A 257 -21.98 9.64 -2.85
C GLU A 257 -23.14 10.61 -3.06
N MET A 258 -23.52 10.81 -4.33
CA MET A 258 -24.65 11.66 -4.66
C MET A 258 -25.96 11.13 -4.06
N LEU A 259 -26.15 9.81 -4.05
CA LEU A 259 -27.33 9.18 -3.44
C LEU A 259 -27.35 9.30 -1.91
N MET A 260 -26.19 9.40 -1.26
CA MET A 260 -26.07 9.54 0.20
C MET A 260 -26.26 10.98 0.69
N ASN A 261 -26.11 11.97 -0.20
CA ASN A 261 -26.29 13.39 0.13
C ASN A 261 -27.72 13.90 -0.13
N ASN A 262 -28.60 13.06 -0.68
CA ASN A 262 -30.03 13.34 -0.92
C ASN A 262 -30.89 12.63 0.13
#